data_AF-A0A9D7FML5-F1
#
_entry.id   AF-A0A9D7FML5-F1
#
_cell.length_a   1.000
_cell.length_b   1.000
_cell.length_c   1.000
_cell.angle_alpha   90.00
_cell.angle_beta   90.00
_cell.angle_gamma   90.00
#
_symmetry.space_group_name_H-M   'P 1'
#
loop_
_entity.id
_entity.type
_entity.pdbx_description
1 polymer ?
#
loop_
_entity_poly.entity_id
_entity_poly.type
_entity_poly.pdbx_seq_one_letter_code
_entity_poly.pdbx_strand_id
1 'polypeptide(L)'
;MKFRLLLLFLFFRLASFGQEVVFCESVNDVDGTPVKPSSYFIISNNGGTLMLLLKLDKLINSKSLKIDLYIIDEESKKEVFHNTLQAK
;
A
#
# COMPACT_ATOMS: atom_id res chain seq x y z
N MET A 1 -10.61 -41.01 2.42
CA MET A 1 -9.67 -40.06 3.07
C MET A 1 -9.30 -38.84 2.22
N LYS A 2 -9.37 -38.87 0.88
CA LYS A 2 -8.95 -37.74 0.02
C LYS A 2 -9.89 -36.51 0.07
N PHE A 3 -11.19 -36.71 0.27
CA PHE A 3 -12.18 -35.61 0.34
C PHE A 3 -12.07 -34.74 1.61
N ARG A 4 -11.65 -35.33 2.75
CA ARG A 4 -11.45 -34.59 4.00
C ARG A 4 -10.26 -33.64 3.95
N LEU A 5 -9.22 -33.99 3.18
CA LEU A 5 -8.06 -33.13 2.95
C LEU A 5 -8.41 -31.92 2.07
N LEU A 6 -9.27 -32.10 1.07
CA LEU A 6 -9.77 -31.02 0.21
C LEU A 6 -10.55 -29.96 1.02
N LEU A 7 -11.38 -30.43 1.96
CA LEU A 7 -12.13 -29.56 2.88
C LEU A 7 -11.21 -28.78 3.82
N LEU A 8 -10.10 -29.39 4.27
CA LEU A 8 -9.09 -28.72 5.09
C LEU A 8 -8.42 -27.55 4.34
N PHE A 9 -8.12 -27.70 3.05
CA PHE A 9 -7.50 -26.64 2.24
C PHE A 9 -8.44 -25.46 1.92
N LEU A 10 -9.76 -25.67 1.94
CA LEU A 10 -10.74 -24.60 1.71
C LEU A 10 -10.87 -23.61 2.90
N PHE A 11 -10.55 -24.04 4.12
CA PHE A 11 -10.61 -23.18 5.31
C PHE A 11 -9.38 -22.27 5.51
N PHE A 12 -8.27 -22.52 4.82
CA PHE A 12 -7.07 -21.69 4.91
C PHE A 12 -7.14 -20.36 4.14
N ARG A 13 -8.22 -20.10 3.41
CA ARG A 13 -8.41 -18.86 2.60
C ARG A 13 -8.93 -17.65 3.40
N LEU A 14 -9.26 -17.80 4.68
CA LEU A 14 -10.11 -16.84 5.40
C LEU A 14 -9.39 -15.73 6.19
N ALA A 15 -8.07 -15.60 6.11
CA ALA A 15 -7.36 -14.56 6.87
C ALA A 15 -6.22 -13.91 6.08
N SER A 16 -6.57 -13.19 5.01
CA SER A 16 -5.67 -12.18 4.45
C SER A 16 -6.16 -10.80 4.89
N PHE A 17 -5.84 -10.40 6.12
CA PHE A 17 -6.01 -9.02 6.57
C PHE A 17 -4.78 -8.23 6.11
N GLY A 18 -4.82 -7.74 4.87
CA GLY A 18 -3.82 -6.85 4.32
C GLY A 18 -4.29 -5.40 4.43
N GLN A 19 -3.40 -4.49 4.83
CA GLN A 19 -3.61 -3.06 4.64
C GLN A 19 -3.71 -2.80 3.13
N GLU A 20 -4.67 -1.97 2.73
CA GLU A 20 -4.84 -1.63 1.32
C GLU A 20 -4.08 -0.34 1.01
N VAL A 21 -3.18 -0.41 0.03
CA VAL A 21 -2.53 0.76 -0.55
C VAL A 21 -3.31 1.12 -1.81
N VAL A 22 -4.01 2.25 -1.76
CA VAL A 22 -4.78 2.78 -2.90
C VAL A 22 -4.00 3.91 -3.55
N PHE A 23 -3.91 3.81 -4.85
CA PHE A 23 -3.28 4.76 -5.73
C PHE A 23 -4.37 5.63 -6.37
N CYS A 24 -4.23 6.96 -6.33
CA CYS A 24 -5.26 7.89 -6.80
C CYS A 24 -4.66 9.22 -7.29
N GLU A 25 -5.44 10.01 -8.04
CA GLU A 25 -5.01 11.37 -8.45
C GLU A 25 -4.97 12.33 -7.26
N SER A 26 -5.93 12.21 -6.33
CA SER A 26 -5.97 12.97 -5.09
C SER A 26 -6.79 12.25 -4.01
N VAL A 27 -6.72 12.75 -2.77
CA VAL A 27 -7.56 12.31 -1.66
C VAL A 27 -8.55 13.44 -1.36
N ASN A 28 -9.82 13.12 -1.19
CA ASN A 28 -10.84 14.08 -0.79
C ASN A 28 -10.61 14.48 0.68
N ASP A 29 -10.39 15.77 0.93
CA ASP A 29 -10.08 16.31 2.26
C ASP A 29 -11.24 16.15 3.27
N VAL A 30 -12.47 15.93 2.81
CA VAL A 30 -13.65 15.83 3.67
C VAL A 30 -13.82 14.42 4.26
N ASP A 31 -13.63 13.39 3.45
CA ASP A 31 -13.97 12.01 3.80
C ASP A 31 -12.81 11.01 3.61
N GLY A 32 -11.65 11.48 3.16
CA GLY A 32 -10.48 10.64 2.93
C GLY A 32 -10.66 9.64 1.80
N THR A 33 -11.62 9.84 0.89
CA THR A 33 -11.85 8.93 -0.23
C THR A 33 -10.90 9.21 -1.40
N PRO A 34 -10.46 8.16 -2.14
CA PRO A 34 -9.60 8.34 -3.29
C PRO A 34 -10.38 8.91 -4.48
N VAL A 35 -9.87 9.98 -5.09
CA VAL A 35 -10.39 10.53 -6.35
C VAL A 35 -9.69 9.85 -7.52
N LYS A 36 -10.48 9.22 -8.39
CA LYS A 36 -10.01 8.42 -9.55
C LYS A 36 -8.92 7.41 -9.16
N PRO A 37 -9.30 6.36 -8.39
CA PRO A 37 -8.37 5.31 -8.04
C PRO A 37 -7.85 4.62 -9.30
N SER A 38 -6.56 4.28 -9.33
CA SER A 38 -5.92 3.57 -10.42
C SER A 38 -5.04 2.45 -9.88
N SER A 39 -4.85 1.38 -10.65
CA SER A 39 -3.88 0.33 -10.34
C SER A 39 -2.52 0.56 -11.00
N TYR A 40 -2.40 1.59 -11.83
CA TYR A 40 -1.18 1.94 -12.56
C TYR A 40 -1.01 3.46 -12.71
N PHE A 41 0.23 3.90 -12.83
CA PHE A 41 0.55 5.28 -13.23
C PHE A 41 1.54 5.25 -14.37
N ILE A 42 1.39 6.24 -15.24
CA ILE A 42 2.37 6.53 -16.28
C ILE A 42 3.07 7.80 -15.83
N ILE A 43 4.28 7.65 -15.30
CA ILE A 43 5.16 8.78 -14.99
C ILE A 43 5.94 9.08 -16.26
N SER A 44 5.79 10.30 -16.78
CA SER A 44 6.53 10.74 -17.96
C SER A 44 8.03 10.87 -17.66
N ASN A 45 8.88 10.89 -18.70
CA ASN A 45 10.32 11.13 -18.53
C ASN A 45 10.66 12.50 -17.91
N ASN A 46 9.70 13.42 -17.84
CA ASN A 46 9.86 14.72 -17.17
C ASN A 46 9.56 14.63 -15.65
N GLY A 47 9.37 13.42 -15.13
CA GLY A 47 8.97 13.18 -13.75
C GLY A 47 7.45 13.25 -13.55
N GLY A 48 7.06 13.18 -12.28
CA GLY A 48 5.67 13.21 -11.84
C GLY A 48 5.56 13.11 -10.32
N THR A 49 4.37 13.35 -9.81
CA THR A 49 4.04 13.13 -8.40
C THR A 49 3.11 11.93 -8.30
N LEU A 50 3.36 11.08 -7.31
CA LEU A 50 2.50 9.95 -7.01
C LEU A 50 1.83 10.18 -5.66
N MET A 51 0.51 10.00 -5.62
CA MET A 51 -0.26 10.07 -4.38
C MET A 51 -0.70 8.67 -3.96
N LEU A 52 -0.48 8.37 -2.68
CA LEU A 52 -0.89 7.13 -2.04
C LEU A 52 -1.86 7.43 -0.90
N LEU A 53 -2.93 6.65 -0.84
CA LEU A 53 -3.85 6.59 0.27
C LEU A 53 -3.73 5.23 0.95
N LEU A 54 -3.26 5.23 2.20
CA LEU A 54 -3.14 4.02 3.01
C LEU A 54 -4.42 3.82 3.84
N LYS A 55 -5.17 2.76 3.54
CA LYS A 55 -6.42 2.43 4.24
C LYS A 55 -6.20 1.32 5.24
N LEU A 56 -6.53 1.62 6.49
CA LEU A 56 -6.50 0.66 7.59
C LEU A 56 -7.89 0.04 7.74
N ASP A 57 -7.95 -1.28 7.85
CA ASP A 57 -9.20 -2.05 7.98
C ASP A 57 -9.90 -1.80 9.32
N LYS A 58 -9.15 -1.36 10.33
CA LYS A 58 -9.60 -1.11 11.70
C LYS A 58 -8.96 0.15 12.23
N LEU A 59 -9.62 0.74 13.23
CA LEU A 59 -9.01 1.82 14.00
C LEU A 59 -7.75 1.29 14.69
N ILE A 60 -6.60 1.82 14.30
CA ILE A 60 -5.33 1.53 14.97
C ILE A 60 -5.10 2.63 16.01
N ASN A 61 -5.02 2.24 17.28
CA ASN A 61 -4.62 3.14 18.36
C ASN A 61 -3.11 3.41 18.32
N SER A 62 -2.65 4.06 17.25
CA SER A 62 -1.26 4.47 17.10
C SER A 62 -1.07 5.91 17.53
N LYS A 63 0.06 6.18 18.18
CA LYS A 63 0.50 7.54 18.57
C LYS A 63 1.43 8.18 17.56
N SER A 64 1.85 7.43 16.54
CA SER A 64 2.75 7.91 15.50
C SER A 64 2.70 7.03 14.26
N LEU A 65 2.85 7.65 13.10
CA LEU A 65 3.06 6.97 11.82
C LEU A 65 4.52 7.17 11.42
N LYS A 66 5.18 6.10 10.98
CA LYS A 66 6.53 6.13 10.41
C LYS A 66 6.51 5.48 9.03
N ILE A 67 7.03 6.17 8.02
CA ILE A 67 7.16 5.69 6.65
C ILE A 67 8.63 5.80 6.24
N ASP A 68 9.25 4.67 5.88
CA ASP A 68 10.61 4.65 5.33
C ASP A 68 10.53 4.57 3.79
N LEU A 69 11.21 5.48 3.12
CA LEU A 69 11.24 5.62 1.67
C LEU A 69 12.52 5.01 1.11
N TYR A 70 12.38 4.08 0.19
CA TYR A 70 13.47 3.47 -0.56
C TYR A 70 13.26 3.74 -2.05
N ILE A 71 14.33 4.03 -2.79
CA ILE A 71 14.31 4.29 -4.23
C ILE A 71 15.27 3.31 -4.89
N ILE A 72 14.89 2.78 -6.06
CA ILE A 72 15.79 1.92 -6.85
C ILE A 72 16.85 2.81 -7.48
N ASP A 73 18.11 2.54 -7.14
CA ASP A 73 19.25 3.18 -7.77
C ASP A 73 19.44 2.65 -9.20
N GLU A 74 19.63 3.58 -10.16
CA GLU A 74 19.65 3.23 -11.58
C GLU A 74 20.86 2.38 -11.97
N GLU A 75 22.00 2.58 -11.31
CA GLU A 75 23.25 1.86 -11.62
C GLU A 75 23.26 0.47 -11.00
N SER A 76 23.00 0.40 -9.70
CA SER A 76 23.10 -0.84 -8.92
C SER A 76 21.83 -1.70 -9.00
N LYS A 77 20.70 -1.15 -9.46
CA LYS A 77 19.37 -1.78 -9.47
C LYS A 77 18.90 -2.26 -8.09
N LYS A 78 19.47 -1.70 -7.01
CA LYS A 78 19.12 -2.02 -5.62
C LYS A 78 18.26 -0.93 -5.02
N GLU A 79 17.42 -1.32 -4.06
CA GLU A 79 16.70 -0.37 -3.22
C GLU A 79 17.67 0.32 -2.26
N VAL A 80 17.72 1.65 -2.31
CA VAL A 80 18.55 2.50 -1.46
C VAL A 80 17.64 3.33 -0.57
N PHE A 81 17.91 3.33 0.73
CA PHE A 81 17.18 4.16 1.69
C PHE A 81 17.36 5.64 1.33
N HIS A 82 16.24 6.36 1.30
CA HIS A 82 16.21 7.78 0.96
C HIS A 82 15.83 8.65 2.16
N ASN A 83 14.71 8.35 2.84
CA ASN A 83 14.25 9.18 3.96
C ASN A 83 13.25 8.44 4.85
N THR A 84 13.00 8.98 6.05
CA THR A 84 11.90 8.59 6.94
C THR A 84 10.95 9.77 7.13
N LEU A 85 9.67 9.57 6.87
CA LEU A 85 8.60 10.49 7.27
C LEU A 85 7.99 10.02 8.60
N GLN A 86 7.82 10.94 9.55
CA GLN A 86 7.13 10.67 10.81
C GLN A 86 6.01 11.69 11.05
N ALA A 87 4.82 11.20 11.37
CA ALA A 87 3.69 12.00 11.83
C ALA A 87 3.30 11.56 13.25
N LYS A 88 2.86 12.51 14.08
CA LYS A 88 2.38 12.29 15.45
C LYS A 88 0.91 12.67 15.55
#